data_AF-A0A0B2QR47-F1
#
_entry.id   AF-A0A0B2QR47-F1
#
_cell.length_a   1.000
_cell.length_b   1.000
_cell.length_c   1.000
_cell.angle_alpha   90.00
_cell.angle_beta   90.00
_cell.angle_gamma   90.00
#
_symmetry.space_group_name_H-M   'P 1'
#
loop_
_entity.id
_entity.type
_entity.pdbx_description
1 polymer ?
#
loop_
_entity_poly.entity_id
_entity_poly.type
_entity_poly.pdbx_seq_one_letter_code
_entity_poly.pdbx_strand_id
1 'polypeptide(L)'
;MEEVPNKSKLQAQETRAIYGIPGDGRCLFRSVVYGACLRSGESSPSLSRQKELADELRAKVVDEFIKRRADTEWFLEGDFDTYTVQMRKPQYEEENLDFSCPHMFYS
;
A
#
# COMPACT_ATOMS: atom_id res chain seq x y z
N MET A 1 -22.87 36.14 -32.02
CA MET A 1 -23.51 35.16 -31.13
C MET A 1 -22.60 33.96 -31.11
N GLU A 2 -21.70 33.90 -30.15
CA GLU A 2 -20.88 32.71 -29.90
C GLU A 2 -21.35 32.17 -28.55
N GLU A 3 -21.88 30.96 -28.57
CA GLU A 3 -22.49 30.28 -27.42
C GLU A 3 -21.44 30.09 -26.31
N VAL A 4 -21.69 30.71 -25.16
CA VAL A 4 -20.89 30.51 -23.95
C VAL A 4 -21.12 29.08 -23.46
N PRO A 5 -20.10 28.22 -23.38
CA PRO A 5 -20.30 26.83 -23.00
C PRO A 5 -20.87 26.73 -21.58
N ASN A 6 -21.98 25.99 -21.47
CA ASN A 6 -22.77 25.79 -20.28
C ASN A 6 -21.93 25.18 -19.13
N LYS A 7 -21.84 25.91 -18.02
CA LYS A 7 -21.06 25.56 -16.81
C LYS A 7 -21.51 24.26 -16.11
N SER A 8 -22.54 23.57 -16.59
CA SER A 8 -23.05 22.33 -15.99
C SER A 8 -22.26 21.06 -16.34
N LYS A 9 -21.24 21.11 -17.20
CA LYS A 9 -20.47 19.90 -17.60
C LYS A 9 -19.06 19.77 -17.01
N LEU A 10 -18.65 20.67 -16.11
CA LEU A 10 -17.31 20.66 -15.52
C LEU A 10 -17.36 20.74 -13.99
N GLN A 11 -18.18 19.93 -13.32
CA GLN A 11 -18.06 19.71 -11.87
C GLN A 11 -18.37 18.26 -11.48
N ALA A 12 -17.78 17.30 -12.19
CA ALA A 12 -17.31 16.12 -11.49
C ALA A 12 -15.93 16.49 -10.92
N GLN A 13 -15.91 17.37 -9.92
CA GLN A 13 -14.72 17.50 -9.10
C GLN A 13 -14.61 16.18 -8.37
N GLU A 14 -13.68 15.32 -8.76
CA GLU A 14 -13.38 14.08 -8.06
C GLU A 14 -13.03 14.46 -6.61
N THR A 15 -14.02 14.42 -5.73
CA THR A 15 -13.82 14.65 -4.30
C THR A 15 -13.07 13.45 -3.76
N ARG A 16 -11.74 13.48 -3.86
CA ARG A 16 -10.88 12.48 -3.24
C ARG A 16 -10.99 12.64 -1.73
N ALA A 17 -11.78 11.78 -1.10
CA ALA A 17 -11.87 11.71 0.35
C ALA A 17 -10.52 11.25 0.92
N ILE A 18 -10.02 11.97 1.92
CA ILE A 18 -8.81 11.59 2.67
C ILE A 18 -9.25 10.78 3.89
N TYR A 19 -8.72 9.57 4.02
CA TYR A 19 -9.00 8.68 5.14
C TYR A 19 -7.76 8.58 6.04
N GLY A 20 -7.98 8.74 7.36
CA GLY A 20 -6.93 8.58 8.36
C GLY A 20 -6.56 7.11 8.56
N ILE A 21 -5.27 6.79 8.43
CA ILE A 21 -4.73 5.44 8.62
C ILE A 21 -3.77 5.46 9.82
N PRO A 22 -3.92 4.57 10.81
CA PRO A 22 -2.99 4.48 11.94
C PRO A 22 -1.54 4.22 11.50
N GLY A 23 -0.59 4.90 12.15
CA GLY A 23 0.85 4.78 11.91
C GLY A 23 1.52 3.74 12.81
N ASP A 24 1.21 2.45 12.62
CA ASP A 24 1.72 1.32 13.43
C ASP A 24 2.62 0.37 12.61
N GLY A 25 3.32 0.89 11.60
CA GLY A 25 4.14 0.11 10.66
C GLY A 25 3.34 -0.65 9.59
N ARG A 26 2.00 -0.65 9.65
CA ARG A 26 1.12 -1.30 8.66
C ARG A 26 0.43 -0.33 7.72
N CYS A 27 0.69 0.96 7.83
CA CYS A 27 -0.05 2.01 7.13
C CYS A 27 -0.13 1.79 5.61
N LEU A 28 0.95 1.31 4.99
CA LEU A 28 0.97 0.97 3.56
C LEU A 28 -0.06 -0.12 3.22
N PHE A 29 0.05 -1.30 3.84
CA PHE A 29 -0.86 -2.43 3.59
C PHE A 29 -2.30 -2.11 4.00
N ARG A 30 -2.47 -1.38 5.11
CA ARG A 30 -3.77 -0.93 5.60
C ARG A 30 -4.45 0.02 4.61
N SER A 31 -3.70 0.91 3.96
CA SER A 31 -4.22 1.81 2.92
C SER A 31 -4.71 1.02 1.70
N VAL A 32 -3.99 -0.03 1.30
CA VAL A 32 -4.39 -0.90 0.17
C VAL A 32 -5.66 -1.68 0.50
N VAL A 33 -5.73 -2.31 1.69
CA VAL A 33 -6.92 -3.03 2.17
C VAL A 33 -8.12 -2.09 2.23
N TYR A 34 -7.94 -0.90 2.84
CA TYR A 34 -8.99 0.09 2.96
C TYR A 34 -9.51 0.53 1.59
N GLY A 35 -8.60 0.85 0.66
CA GLY A 35 -8.96 1.21 -0.71
C GLY A 35 -9.65 0.08 -1.47
N ALA A 36 -9.28 -1.18 -1.22
CA ALA A 36 -9.96 -2.33 -1.82
C ALA A 36 -11.41 -2.46 -1.31
N CYS A 37 -11.64 -2.29 -0.02
CA CYS A 37 -12.99 -2.31 0.58
C CYS A 37 -13.88 -1.18 0.03
N LEU A 38 -13.32 0.03 -0.13
CA LEU A 38 -14.06 1.13 -0.75
C LEU A 38 -14.47 0.81 -2.19
N ARG A 39 -13.59 0.18 -2.97
CA ARG A 39 -13.88 -0.22 -4.35
C ARG A 39 -14.89 -1.37 -4.44
N SER A 40 -14.89 -2.29 -3.48
CA SER A 40 -15.89 -3.38 -3.42
C SER A 40 -17.26 -2.92 -2.92
N GLY A 41 -17.39 -1.68 -2.45
CA GLY A 41 -18.62 -1.15 -1.86
C GLY A 41 -18.89 -1.68 -0.46
N GLU A 42 -17.90 -2.31 0.17
CA GLU A 42 -18.01 -2.81 1.55
C GLU A 42 -17.84 -1.67 2.55
N SER A 43 -18.53 -1.78 3.68
CA SER A 43 -18.28 -0.88 4.82
C SER A 43 -16.84 -1.04 5.29
N SER A 44 -16.19 0.07 5.64
CA SER A 44 -14.84 0.08 6.21
C SER A 44 -14.71 -0.99 7.31
N PRO A 45 -13.82 -1.99 7.16
CA PRO A 45 -13.63 -3.02 8.16
C PRO A 45 -13.15 -2.42 9.49
N SER A 46 -13.41 -3.11 10.59
CA SER A 46 -12.93 -2.70 11.92
C SER A 46 -11.40 -2.60 11.95
N LEU A 47 -10.85 -1.83 12.89
CA LEU A 47 -9.39 -1.66 13.01
C LEU A 47 -8.65 -2.99 13.20
N SER A 48 -9.24 -3.95 13.92
CA SER A 48 -8.71 -5.31 14.09
C SER A 48 -8.72 -6.08 12.78
N ARG A 49 -9.82 -6.05 12.02
CA ARG A 49 -9.92 -6.74 10.74
C ARG A 49 -8.98 -6.14 9.70
N GLN A 50 -8.85 -4.81 9.67
CA GLN A 50 -7.87 -4.14 8.85
C GLN A 50 -6.43 -4.56 9.18
N LYS A 51 -6.12 -4.78 10.47
CA LYS A 51 -4.81 -5.27 10.91
C LYS A 51 -4.55 -6.68 10.37
N GLU A 52 -5.48 -7.59 10.56
CA GLU A 52 -5.39 -8.97 10.06
C GLU A 52 -5.19 -9.00 8.55
N LEU A 53 -6.04 -8.28 7.80
CA LEU A 53 -5.94 -8.21 6.35
C LEU A 53 -4.64 -7.55 5.87
N ALA A 54 -4.12 -6.56 6.60
CA ALA A 54 -2.83 -5.94 6.30
C ALA A 54 -1.67 -6.92 6.51
N ASP A 55 -1.68 -7.69 7.61
CA ASP A 55 -0.67 -8.69 7.91
C ASP A 55 -0.73 -9.87 6.90
N GLU A 56 -1.93 -10.30 6.50
CA GLU A 56 -2.14 -11.29 5.43
C GLU A 56 -1.64 -10.79 4.07
N LEU A 57 -1.95 -9.54 3.72
CA LEU A 57 -1.49 -8.94 2.46
C LEU A 57 0.04 -8.84 2.44
N ARG A 58 0.65 -8.42 3.56
CA ARG A 58 2.10 -8.38 3.73
C ARG A 58 2.72 -9.75 3.49
N ALA A 59 2.15 -10.81 4.07
CA ALA A 59 2.61 -12.19 3.84
C ALA A 59 2.52 -12.60 2.36
N LYS A 60 1.40 -12.31 1.69
CA LYS A 60 1.20 -12.62 0.26
C LYS A 60 2.19 -11.87 -0.65
N VAL A 61 2.49 -10.60 -0.34
CA VAL A 61 3.49 -9.82 -1.08
C VAL A 61 4.87 -10.46 -0.95
N VAL A 62 5.25 -10.91 0.25
CA VAL A 62 6.52 -11.62 0.45
C VAL A 62 6.54 -12.95 -0.31
N ASP A 63 5.44 -13.71 -0.31
CA ASP A 63 5.35 -14.95 -1.10
C ASP A 63 5.54 -14.68 -2.60
N GLU A 64 4.96 -13.60 -3.11
CA GLU A 64 5.16 -13.19 -4.51
C GLU A 64 6.59 -12.73 -4.81
N PHE A 65 7.25 -12.05 -3.87
CA PHE A 65 8.67 -11.68 -4.01
C PHE A 65 9.53 -12.93 -4.14
N ILE A 66 9.31 -13.95 -3.28
CA ILE A 66 10.06 -15.21 -3.33
C ILE A 66 9.83 -15.93 -4.67
N LYS A 67 8.58 -15.97 -5.17
CA LYS A 67 8.27 -16.60 -6.47
C LYS A 67 8.95 -15.89 -7.64
N ARG A 68 9.09 -14.58 -7.55
CA ARG A 68 9.66 -13.73 -8.61
C ARG A 68 11.08 -13.26 -8.28
N ARG A 69 11.82 -14.05 -7.47
CA ARG A 69 13.15 -13.66 -6.98
C ARG A 69 14.07 -13.14 -8.09
N ALA A 70 14.10 -13.81 -9.24
CA ALA A 70 14.91 -13.41 -10.39
C ALA A 70 14.58 -11.99 -10.91
N ASP A 71 13.34 -11.54 -10.78
CA ASP A 71 12.88 -10.22 -11.20
C ASP A 71 12.96 -9.17 -10.09
N THR A 72 13.11 -9.59 -8.83
CA THR A 72 13.05 -8.70 -7.66
C THR A 72 14.37 -8.49 -6.94
N GLU A 73 15.29 -9.46 -7.02
CA GLU A 73 16.55 -9.42 -6.30
C GLU A 73 17.49 -8.33 -6.83
N TRP A 74 17.43 -8.01 -8.13
CA TRP A 74 18.34 -7.05 -8.76
C TRP A 74 18.21 -5.61 -8.24
N PHE A 75 17.06 -5.25 -7.65
CA PHE A 75 16.80 -3.91 -7.12
C PHE A 75 16.85 -3.83 -5.58
N LEU A 76 17.09 -4.94 -4.90
CA LEU A 76 17.20 -4.98 -3.45
C LEU A 76 18.64 -4.71 -3.04
N GLU A 77 18.85 -3.64 -2.28
CA GLU A 77 20.13 -3.37 -1.63
C GLU A 77 20.26 -4.32 -0.43
N GLY A 78 21.10 -5.36 -0.56
CA GLY A 78 21.40 -6.32 0.51
C GLY A 78 20.89 -7.75 0.25
N ASP A 79 20.82 -8.55 1.31
CA ASP A 79 20.43 -9.96 1.23
C ASP A 79 18.91 -10.13 1.10
N PHE A 80 18.47 -10.75 0.01
CA PHE A 80 17.05 -10.98 -0.31
C PHE A 80 16.33 -11.77 0.79
N ASP A 81 16.98 -12.80 1.33
CA ASP A 81 16.38 -13.68 2.31
C ASP A 81 16.17 -12.95 3.65
N THR A 82 17.16 -12.14 4.07
CA THR A 82 17.03 -11.23 5.21
C THR A 82 15.92 -10.22 5.00
N TYR A 83 15.86 -9.59 3.83
CA TYR A 83 14.82 -8.62 3.50
C TYR A 83 13.40 -9.22 3.58
N THR A 84 13.19 -10.41 3.01
CA THR A 84 11.88 -11.08 3.04
C THR A 84 11.47 -11.51 4.45
N VAL A 85 12.41 -11.96 5.28
CA VAL A 85 12.16 -12.27 6.71
C VAL A 85 11.74 -11.01 7.47
N GLN A 86 12.46 -9.90 7.29
CA GLN A 86 12.13 -8.62 7.92
C GLN A 86 10.78 -8.08 7.42
N MET A 87 10.48 -8.24 6.13
CA MET A 87 9.21 -7.85 5.53
C MET A 87 8.03 -8.70 6.02
N ARG A 88 8.21 -9.86 6.65
CA ARG A 88 7.10 -10.57 7.33
C ARG A 88 6.86 -10.07 8.74
N LYS A 89 7.84 -9.42 9.39
CA LYS A 89 7.66 -8.92 10.75
C LYS A 89 6.69 -7.74 10.76
N PRO A 90 5.76 -7.69 11.74
CA PRO A 90 4.82 -6.58 11.88
C PRO A 90 5.43 -5.29 12.46
N GLN A 91 6.67 -5.37 12.93
CA GLN A 91 7.40 -4.31 13.61
C GLN A 91 8.80 -4.21 13.00
N TYR A 92 9.19 -3.01 12.57
CA TYR A 92 10.59 -2.69 12.31
C TYR A 92 11.28 -2.70 13.68
N GLU A 93 12.11 -3.71 13.95
CA GLU A 93 13.13 -3.59 14.99
C GLU A 93 14.05 -2.43 14.56
N GLU A 94 14.20 -1.45 15.44
CA GLU A 94 14.70 -0.08 15.20
C GLU A 94 16.18 0.01 14.76
N GLU A 95 16.81 -1.12 14.47
CA GLU A 95 18.25 -1.25 14.25
C GLU A 95 18.68 -1.36 12.78
N ASN A 96 17.76 -1.33 11.80
CA ASN A 96 18.13 -1.35 10.38
C ASN A 96 17.21 -0.46 9.51
N LEU A 97 17.35 0.86 9.67
CA LEU A 97 16.65 1.87 8.86
C LEU A 97 17.09 1.91 7.38
N ASP A 98 18.04 1.08 6.96
CA ASP A 98 18.69 1.16 5.64
C ASP A 98 18.00 0.33 4.54
N PHE A 99 17.00 -0.49 4.87
CA PHE A 99 16.34 -1.38 3.90
C PHE A 99 15.03 -0.85 3.32
N SER A 100 14.68 0.42 3.55
CA SER A 100 13.50 1.02 2.94
C SER A 100 13.79 1.33 1.47
N CYS A 101 13.67 0.33 0.59
CA CYS A 101 13.77 0.44 -0.87
C CYS A 101 12.99 1.68 -1.38
N PRO A 102 13.66 2.80 -1.71
CA PRO A 102 12.98 4.05 -2.03
C PRO A 102 12.42 4.05 -3.47
N HIS A 103 12.68 3.01 -4.26
CA HIS A 103 12.37 3.00 -5.69
C HIS A 103 11.02 2.37 -6.06
N MET A 104 10.25 1.85 -5.09
CA MET A 104 8.91 1.29 -5.36
C MET A 104 7.81 2.35 -5.60
N PHE A 105 8.12 3.65 -5.54
CA PHE A 105 7.10 4.72 -5.64
C PHE A 105 7.39 5.87 -6.60
N TYR A 106 8.49 5.84 -7.36
CA TYR A 106 8.72 6.80 -8.44
C TYR A 106 8.76 6.11 -9.80
N SER A 107 7.62 6.17 -10.47
CA SER A 107 7.44 6.01 -11.92
C SER A 107 6.74 7.24 -12.45
#